data_AF-A0A2I5YMT8-F1
#
_entry.id   AF-A0A2I5YMT8-F1
#
_cell.length_a   1.000
_cell.length_b   1.000
_cell.length_c   1.000
_cell.angle_alpha   90.00
_cell.angle_beta   90.00
_cell.angle_gamma   90.00
#
_symmetry.space_group_name_H-M   'P 1'
#
loop_
_entity.id
_entity.type
_entity.pdbx_description
1 polymer ?
#
loop_
_entity_poly.entity_id
_entity_poly.type
_entity_poly.pdbx_seq_one_letter_code
_entity_poly.pdbx_strand_id
1 'polypeptide(L)'
;QWDDHEVMNNWSSAKDISADRRYTEKRVPLLVARAARAFHEYAPLRPSSEEIERVYRHIPYGPLLDVFVIDMRSYRGPNTYNRQAELNDESVYLGSAQIQWLKQGLLRSRATWKVIASDMPIGL
;
A
#
# COMPACT_ATOMS: atom_id res chain seq x y z
N GLN A 1 -2.82 -2.95 8.79
CA GLN A 1 -2.05 -2.93 7.53
C GLN A 1 -2.76 -3.87 6.60
N TRP A 2 -2.65 -3.69 5.28
CA TRP A 2 -3.13 -4.68 4.32
C TRP A 2 -1.99 -5.10 3.40
N ASP A 3 -2.19 -6.22 2.74
CA ASP A 3 -1.36 -6.72 1.66
C ASP A 3 -2.30 -7.08 0.48
N ASP A 4 -1.91 -8.02 -0.37
CA ASP A 4 -2.69 -8.45 -1.50
C ASP A 4 -3.95 -9.24 -1.12
N HIS A 5 -3.90 -10.06 -0.08
CA HIS A 5 -4.97 -11.00 0.26
C HIS A 5 -6.27 -10.35 0.74
N GLU A 6 -6.25 -9.07 1.13
CA GLU A 6 -7.46 -8.28 1.32
C GLU A 6 -8.25 -8.08 0.01
N VAL A 7 -7.58 -8.16 -1.15
CA VAL A 7 -8.20 -8.09 -2.49
C VAL A 7 -8.18 -9.46 -3.17
N MET A 8 -6.99 -9.95 -3.50
CA MET A 8 -6.69 -11.26 -4.09
C MET A 8 -5.18 -11.51 -4.08
N ASN A 9 -4.75 -12.77 -3.96
CA ASN A 9 -3.32 -13.15 -3.99
C ASN A 9 -2.53 -12.45 -5.11
N ASN A 10 -1.37 -11.86 -4.80
CA ASN A 10 -0.51 -11.12 -5.74
C ASN A 10 -1.20 -9.98 -6.51
N TRP A 11 -2.13 -9.26 -5.87
CA TRP A 11 -2.83 -8.14 -6.48
C TRP A 11 -1.88 -6.98 -6.88
N SER A 12 -2.18 -6.42 -8.05
CA SER A 12 -1.84 -5.07 -8.53
C SER A 12 -2.98 -4.57 -9.42
N SER A 13 -3.05 -3.26 -9.68
CA SER A 13 -4.07 -2.67 -10.56
C SER A 13 -4.04 -3.24 -12.00
N ALA A 14 -2.86 -3.64 -12.48
CA ALA A 14 -2.65 -4.22 -13.80
C ALA A 14 -2.86 -5.74 -13.88
N LYS A 15 -3.30 -6.39 -12.79
CA LYS A 15 -3.50 -7.83 -12.77
C LYS A 15 -4.61 -8.25 -13.76
N ASP A 16 -4.33 -9.26 -14.59
CA ASP A 16 -5.33 -9.89 -15.46
C ASP A 16 -5.78 -11.23 -14.85
N ILE A 17 -7.09 -11.37 -14.65
CA ILE A 17 -7.76 -12.59 -14.17
C ILE A 17 -8.82 -13.11 -15.16
N SER A 18 -8.85 -12.57 -16.38
CA SER A 18 -9.85 -12.90 -17.42
C SER A 18 -9.95 -14.41 -17.65
N ALA A 19 -8.81 -15.11 -17.74
CA ALA A 19 -8.73 -16.56 -17.94
C ALA A 19 -8.90 -17.40 -16.66
N ASP A 20 -8.89 -16.81 -15.46
CA ASP A 20 -8.87 -17.56 -14.20
C ASP A 20 -10.26 -18.03 -13.77
N ARG A 21 -10.61 -19.29 -14.07
CA ARG A 21 -11.94 -19.87 -13.83
C ARG A 21 -12.42 -19.83 -12.36
N ARG A 22 -11.54 -19.57 -11.39
CA ARG A 22 -11.89 -19.42 -9.98
C ARG A 22 -12.71 -18.16 -9.70
N TYR A 23 -12.61 -17.15 -10.56
CA TYR A 23 -13.28 -15.86 -10.39
C TYR A 23 -14.50 -15.74 -11.30
N THR A 24 -15.65 -15.44 -10.70
CA THR A 24 -16.89 -15.10 -11.43
C THR A 24 -16.91 -13.63 -11.87
N GLU A 25 -16.41 -12.72 -11.03
CA GLU A 25 -16.15 -11.32 -11.36
C GLU A 25 -14.71 -11.14 -11.85
N LYS A 26 -14.53 -10.46 -12.99
CA LYS A 26 -13.24 -10.31 -13.69
C LYS A 26 -12.69 -8.89 -13.67
N ARG A 27 -13.51 -7.92 -13.31
CA ARG A 27 -13.13 -6.51 -13.26
C ARG A 27 -12.32 -6.28 -11.98
N VAL A 28 -11.00 -6.37 -12.11
CA VAL A 28 -10.08 -6.10 -10.99
C VAL A 28 -10.37 -4.76 -10.29
N PRO A 29 -10.63 -3.63 -10.98
CA PRO A 29 -10.97 -2.38 -10.30
C PRO A 29 -12.23 -2.47 -9.42
N LEU A 30 -13.22 -3.29 -9.80
CA LEU A 30 -14.42 -3.49 -9.00
C LEU A 30 -14.14 -4.35 -7.76
N LEU A 31 -13.31 -5.38 -7.89
CA LEU A 31 -12.87 -6.21 -6.77
C LEU A 31 -12.08 -5.36 -5.76
N VAL A 32 -11.18 -4.50 -6.25
CA VAL A 32 -10.43 -3.54 -5.42
C VAL A 32 -11.37 -2.61 -4.66
N ALA A 33 -12.32 -1.97 -5.34
CA ALA A 33 -13.25 -1.04 -4.68
C ALA A 33 -14.09 -1.72 -3.59
N ARG A 34 -14.54 -2.96 -3.82
CA ARG A 34 -15.29 -3.75 -2.82
C ARG A 34 -14.41 -4.15 -1.64
N ALA A 35 -13.18 -4.59 -1.91
CA ALA A 35 -12.21 -4.97 -0.90
C ALA A 35 -11.77 -3.77 -0.05
N ALA A 36 -11.44 -2.63 -0.67
CA ALA A 36 -11.11 -1.39 0.02
C ALA A 36 -12.24 -0.94 0.94
N ARG A 37 -13.48 -0.92 0.44
CA ARG A 37 -14.66 -0.62 1.25
C ARG A 37 -14.78 -1.56 2.45
N ALA A 38 -14.74 -2.88 2.24
CA ALA A 38 -14.82 -3.86 3.33
C ALA A 38 -13.67 -3.69 4.33
N PHE A 39 -12.45 -3.45 3.85
CA PHE A 39 -11.31 -3.22 4.73
C PHE A 39 -11.51 -1.97 5.61
N HIS A 40 -12.01 -0.86 5.06
CA HIS A 40 -12.28 0.36 5.82
C HIS A 40 -13.52 0.27 6.73
N GLU A 41 -14.48 -0.60 6.42
CA GLU A 41 -15.63 -0.87 7.28
C GLU A 41 -15.28 -1.75 8.50
N TYR A 42 -14.33 -2.68 8.35
CA TYR A 42 -14.04 -3.70 9.37
C TYR A 42 -12.65 -3.59 10.02
N ALA A 43 -11.73 -2.79 9.48
CA ALA A 43 -10.45 -2.48 10.12
C ALA A 43 -10.55 -1.18 10.94
N PRO A 44 -9.93 -1.11 12.14
CA PRO A 44 -9.96 0.09 12.98
C PRO A 44 -9.01 1.16 12.43
N LEU A 45 -9.41 1.80 11.33
CA LEU A 45 -8.68 2.87 10.66
C LEU A 45 -9.46 4.18 10.74
N ARG A 46 -8.74 5.28 10.95
CA ARG A 46 -9.32 6.61 10.82
C ARG A 46 -9.20 7.03 9.34
N PRO A 47 -10.30 7.43 8.68
CA PRO A 47 -10.23 7.96 7.32
C PRO A 47 -9.32 9.19 7.26
N SER A 48 -8.54 9.30 6.19
CA SER A 48 -7.76 10.51 5.92
C SER A 48 -8.60 11.51 5.15
N SER A 49 -8.48 12.80 5.48
CA SER A 49 -9.21 13.88 4.80
C SER A 49 -8.71 14.13 3.38
N GLU A 50 -7.47 13.78 3.06
CA GLU A 50 -6.93 13.98 1.71
C GLU A 50 -7.19 12.77 0.79
N GLU A 51 -7.48 11.59 1.35
CA GLU A 51 -7.88 10.39 0.61
C GLU A 51 -8.61 9.42 1.55
N ILE A 52 -9.91 9.24 1.35
CA ILE A 52 -10.79 8.48 2.25
C ILE A 52 -10.33 7.02 2.39
N GLU A 53 -9.90 6.40 1.30
CA GLU A 53 -9.51 4.97 1.26
C GLU A 53 -8.03 4.72 1.55
N ARG A 54 -7.31 5.72 2.03
CA ARG A 54 -5.87 5.61 2.31
C ARG A 54 -5.57 4.66 3.46
N VAL A 55 -4.61 3.75 3.25
CA VAL A 55 -4.14 2.82 4.28
C VAL A 55 -2.87 3.29 5.00
N TYR A 56 -1.95 3.96 4.28
CA TYR A 56 -0.72 4.46 4.87
C TYR A 56 -0.97 5.62 5.84
N ARG A 57 -0.24 5.62 6.95
CA ARG A 57 -0.48 6.54 8.07
C ARG A 57 0.70 6.60 9.03
N HIS A 58 0.73 7.65 9.85
CA HIS A 58 1.71 7.87 10.89
C HIS A 58 1.04 7.71 12.26
N ILE A 59 1.68 6.96 13.16
CA ILE A 59 1.22 6.69 14.52
C ILE A 59 2.32 7.14 15.49
N PRO A 60 2.16 8.31 16.13
CA PRO A 60 3.12 8.79 17.11
C PRO A 60 2.90 8.17 18.50
N TYR A 61 3.98 7.83 19.17
CA TYR A 61 4.04 7.37 20.56
C TYR A 61 4.97 8.27 21.37
N GLY A 62 4.49 9.48 21.64
CA GLY A 62 5.22 10.49 22.41
C GLY A 62 6.59 10.82 21.80
N PRO A 63 7.61 11.14 22.62
CA PRO A 63 8.94 11.49 22.12
C PRO A 63 9.78 10.26 21.74
N LEU A 64 9.29 9.04 21.98
CA LEU A 64 10.11 7.83 21.90
C LEU A 64 9.99 7.13 20.56
N LEU A 65 8.80 7.07 19.97
CA LEU A 65 8.57 6.25 18.79
C LEU A 65 7.60 6.91 17.82
N ASP A 66 7.99 6.95 16.55
CA ASP A 66 7.08 7.17 15.42
C ASP A 66 6.99 5.89 14.59
N VAL A 67 5.76 5.43 14.31
CA VAL A 67 5.51 4.32 13.38
C VAL A 67 4.92 4.87 12.09
N PHE A 68 5.62 4.67 10.98
CA PHE A 68 5.17 4.97 9.63
C PHE A 68 4.69 3.68 8.98
N VAL A 69 3.37 3.50 8.91
CA VAL A 69 2.78 2.37 8.19
C VAL A 69 2.67 2.76 6.73
N ILE A 70 3.34 2.03 5.84
CA ILE A 70 3.29 2.25 4.40
C ILE A 70 2.31 1.30 3.73
N ASP A 71 1.88 1.65 2.53
CA ASP A 71 1.01 0.87 1.64
C ASP A 71 1.79 0.56 0.36
N MET A 72 2.15 -0.70 0.18
CA MET A 72 2.94 -1.14 -0.97
C MET A 72 2.05 -1.82 -2.04
N ARG A 73 0.72 -1.67 -1.98
CA ARG A 73 -0.24 -2.30 -2.91
C ARG A 73 -1.12 -1.31 -3.67
N SER A 74 -1.64 -0.27 -3.03
CA SER A 74 -2.57 0.67 -3.68
C SER A 74 -2.00 1.42 -4.86
N TYR A 75 -0.71 1.76 -4.78
CA TYR A 75 -0.08 2.73 -5.68
C TYR A 75 1.07 2.14 -6.50
N ARG A 76 1.26 0.82 -6.45
CA ARG A 76 2.30 0.13 -7.21
C ARG A 76 1.90 -0.06 -8.67
N GLY A 77 2.90 -0.20 -9.53
CA GLY A 77 2.77 -0.72 -10.88
C GLY A 77 2.44 -2.22 -10.91
N PRO A 78 2.45 -2.84 -12.10
CA PRO A 78 2.24 -4.27 -12.27
C PRO A 78 3.15 -5.13 -11.38
N ASN A 79 2.67 -6.30 -10.96
CA ASN A 79 3.47 -7.26 -10.21
C ASN A 79 4.34 -8.11 -11.18
N THR A 80 5.42 -7.51 -11.69
CA THR A 80 6.38 -8.18 -12.58
C THR A 80 7.43 -8.95 -11.78
N TYR A 81 8.42 -9.54 -12.46
CA TYR A 81 9.60 -10.13 -11.82
C TYR A 81 10.52 -9.10 -11.13
N ASN A 82 10.23 -7.80 -11.22
CA ASN A 82 11.04 -6.71 -10.66
C ASN A 82 12.51 -6.75 -11.12
N ARG A 83 12.73 -6.97 -12.41
CA ARG A 83 14.06 -7.03 -13.06
C ARG A 83 14.30 -5.90 -14.07
N GLN A 84 13.53 -4.82 -13.98
CA GLN A 84 13.68 -3.67 -14.87
C GLN A 84 15.09 -3.06 -14.70
N ALA A 85 15.78 -2.81 -15.80
CA ALA A 85 17.11 -2.20 -15.80
C ALA A 85 17.05 -0.68 -15.59
N GLU A 86 15.92 -0.07 -15.88
CA GLU A 86 15.66 1.37 -15.76
C GLU A 86 14.35 1.60 -14.99
N LEU A 87 14.25 2.76 -14.34
CA LEU A 87 13.03 3.16 -13.65
C LEU A 87 11.96 3.58 -14.67
N ASN A 88 10.82 2.91 -14.61
CA ASN A 88 9.63 3.18 -15.43
C ASN A 88 8.35 2.92 -14.62
N ASP A 89 7.18 3.06 -15.24
CA ASP A 89 5.88 2.84 -14.58
C ASP A 89 5.74 1.41 -14.02
N GLU A 90 6.43 0.43 -14.58
CA GLU A 90 6.45 -0.95 -14.08
C GLU A 90 7.35 -1.16 -12.86
N SER A 91 8.26 -0.23 -12.60
CA SER A 91 9.16 -0.25 -11.44
C SER A 91 8.57 0.44 -10.20
N VAL A 92 7.42 1.11 -10.34
CA VAL A 92 6.77 1.85 -9.25
C VAL A 92 6.31 0.87 -8.17
N TYR A 93 6.90 0.98 -6.99
CA TYR A 93 6.53 0.14 -5.84
C TYR A 93 5.74 0.90 -4.77
N LEU A 94 6.05 2.19 -4.60
CA LEU A 94 5.30 3.12 -3.76
C LEU A 94 4.88 4.32 -4.60
N GLY A 95 3.68 4.82 -4.37
CA GLY A 95 3.19 6.04 -5.02
C GLY A 95 4.05 7.25 -4.65
N SER A 96 4.22 8.18 -5.60
CA SER A 96 5.05 9.38 -5.40
C SER A 96 4.59 10.22 -4.22
N ALA A 97 3.28 10.39 -4.03
CA ALA A 97 2.70 11.09 -2.88
C ALA A 97 3.08 10.43 -1.55
N GLN A 98 3.00 9.10 -1.45
CA GLN A 98 3.40 8.36 -0.26
C GLN A 98 4.92 8.48 0.00
N ILE A 99 5.75 8.41 -1.04
CA ILE A 99 7.20 8.60 -0.89
C ILE A 99 7.51 9.99 -0.34
N GLN A 100 6.87 11.03 -0.89
CA GLN A 100 7.04 12.40 -0.42
C GLN A 100 6.57 12.55 1.03
N TRP A 101 5.39 12.02 1.35
CA TRP A 101 4.84 11.98 2.71
C TRP A 101 5.80 11.31 3.70
N LEU A 102 6.34 10.14 3.35
CA LEU A 102 7.27 9.38 4.20
C LEU A 102 8.58 10.15 4.42
N LYS A 103 9.20 10.65 3.35
CA LYS A 103 10.44 11.44 3.44
C LYS A 103 10.27 12.66 4.34
N GLN A 104 9.18 13.41 4.15
CA GLN A 104 8.90 14.57 4.96
C GLN A 104 8.58 14.21 6.42
N GLY A 105 7.83 13.12 6.65
CA GLY A 105 7.53 12.62 7.99
C GLY A 105 8.81 12.24 8.76
N LEU A 106 9.71 11.51 8.10
CA LEU A 106 11.01 11.13 8.66
C LEU A 106 11.89 12.35 8.98
N LEU A 107 11.93 13.35 8.08
CA LEU A 107 12.68 14.59 8.30
C LEU A 107 12.14 15.43 9.46
N ARG A 108 10.81 15.45 9.67
CA ARG A 108 10.18 16.20 10.75
C ARG A 108 10.21 15.47 12.10
N SER A 109 10.27 14.14 12.10
CA SER A 109 10.21 13.33 13.30
C SER A 109 11.41 13.57 14.22
N ARG A 110 11.11 13.94 15.47
CA ARG A 110 12.10 14.07 16.55
C ARG A 110 12.09 12.86 17.50
N ALA A 111 11.30 11.83 17.20
CA ALA A 111 11.21 10.63 18.03
C ALA A 111 12.55 9.88 18.06
N THR A 112 12.89 9.28 19.21
CA THR A 112 14.09 8.45 19.37
C THR A 112 14.14 7.33 18.33
N TRP A 113 13.02 6.64 18.13
CA TRP A 113 12.87 5.54 17.19
C TRP A 113 11.89 5.92 16.08
N LYS A 114 12.24 5.51 14.86
CA LYS A 114 11.41 5.67 13.66
C LYS A 114 11.29 4.29 13.03
N VAL A 115 10.10 3.71 13.09
CA VAL A 115 9.80 2.38 12.55
C VAL A 115 9.00 2.55 11.27
N ILE A 116 9.44 1.87 10.20
CA ILE A 116 8.67 1.74 8.97
C ILE A 116 8.02 0.35 8.99
N ALA A 117 6.70 0.30 9.11
CA ALA A 117 5.94 -0.94 9.04
C ALA A 117 5.55 -1.17 7.57
N SER A 118 6.13 -2.20 6.95
CA SER A 118 5.96 -2.58 5.55
C SER A 118 5.20 -3.89 5.41
N ASP A 119 4.33 -4.01 4.41
CA ASP A 119 3.53 -5.22 4.15
C ASP A 119 4.34 -6.27 3.37
N MET A 120 5.35 -5.84 2.61
CA MET A 120 6.30 -6.72 1.94
C MET A 120 7.73 -6.52 2.47
N PRO A 121 8.62 -7.53 2.36
CA PRO A 121 10.03 -7.39 2.71
C PRO A 121 10.72 -6.31 1.87
N ILE A 122 11.54 -5.48 2.53
CA ILE A 122 12.37 -4.44 1.88
C ILE A 122 13.85 -4.88 1.82
N GLY A 123 14.25 -5.83 2.67
CA GLY A 123 15.58 -6.44 2.66
C GLY A 123 15.65 -7.71 1.80
N LEU A 124 16.87 -8.07 1.42
CA LEU A 124 17.21 -9.36 0.80
C LEU A 124 17.44 -10.45 1.86
#